data_AF-A0A522QJ77-F1
#
_entry.id   AF-A0A522QJ77-F1
#
_cell.length_a   1.000
_cell.length_b   1.000
_cell.length_c   1.000
_cell.angle_alpha   90.00
_cell.angle_beta   90.00
_cell.angle_gamma   90.00
#
_symmetry.space_group_name_H-M   'P 1'
#
loop_
_entity.id
_entity.type
_entity.pdbx_description
1 polymer ?
#
loop_
_entity_poly.entity_id
_entity_poly.type
_entity_poly.pdbx_seq_one_letter_code
_entity_poly.pdbx_strand_id
1 'polypeptide(L)'
;MIIAGALAGLVGCSQVLGTRLVVTQDVDAGFGFDAITVALLGRASPTGTVLAGLLFGAFRAGGIVMASQTHTPSDVVSVIEPVMVLFIAAPALIRGIFRLRAAKGGVGDLAKGWGS
;
A
#
# COMPACT_ATOMS: atom_id res chain seq x y z
N MET A 1 4.16 13.51 14.35
CA MET A 1 2.72 13.83 14.22
C MET A 1 2.47 14.96 13.21
N ILE A 2 3.21 16.08 13.24
CA ILE A 2 3.02 17.18 12.27
C ILE A 2 3.18 16.71 10.81
N ILE A 3 4.28 16.01 10.50
CA ILE A 3 4.54 15.52 9.12
C ILE A 3 3.47 14.52 8.66
N ALA A 4 3.08 13.59 9.54
CA ALA A 4 2.06 12.60 9.22
C ALA A 4 0.69 13.25 8.96
N GLY A 5 0.30 14.24 9.78
CA GLY A 5 -0.92 15.01 9.57
C GLY A 5 -0.90 15.83 8.29
N ALA A 6 0.24 16.44 7.95
CA ALA A 6 0.41 17.17 6.70
C ALA A 6 0.28 16.25 5.47
N LEU A 7 0.89 15.06 5.50
CA LEU A 7 0.78 14.07 4.43
C LEU A 7 -0.64 13.51 4.28
N ALA A 8 -1.30 13.17 5.39
CA ALA A 8 -2.69 12.71 5.39
C ALA A 8 -3.63 13.80 4.83
N GLY A 9 -3.40 15.07 5.20
CA GLY A 9 -4.12 16.21 4.66
C GLY A 9 -3.92 16.38 3.15
N LEU A 10 -2.69 16.23 2.65
CA LEU A 10 -2.40 16.31 1.20
C LEU A 10 -3.13 15.24 0.41
N VAL A 11 -3.20 14.00 0.92
CA VAL A 11 -3.97 12.91 0.29
C VAL A 11 -5.45 13.29 0.19
N GLY A 12 -6.07 13.71 1.30
CA GLY A 12 -7.48 14.12 1.30
C GLY A 12 -7.78 15.31 0.39
N CYS A 13 -6.94 16.35 0.42
CA CYS A 13 -7.08 17.52 -0.45
C CYS A 13 -6.95 17.14 -1.94
N SER A 14 -6.01 16.27 -2.30
CA SER A 14 -5.82 15.82 -3.68
C SER A 14 -7.04 15.08 -4.23
N GLN A 15 -7.71 14.30 -3.38
CA GLN A 15 -8.88 13.50 -3.73
C GLN A 15 -10.13 14.37 -3.96
N VAL A 16 -10.34 15.37 -3.10
CA VAL A 16 -11.46 16.31 -3.19
C VAL A 16 -11.27 17.27 -4.37
N LEU A 17 -10.08 17.86 -4.53
CA LEU A 17 -9.81 18.85 -5.57
C LEU A 17 -9.61 18.23 -6.96
N GLY A 18 -9.15 16.96 -7.04
CA GLY A 18 -8.85 16.30 -8.30
C GLY A 18 -10.00 15.46 -8.85
N THR A 19 -10.43 14.44 -8.11
CA THR A 19 -11.29 13.36 -8.66
C THR A 19 -12.77 13.54 -8.39
N ARG A 20 -13.18 13.94 -7.17
CA ARG A 20 -14.60 13.98 -6.81
C ARG A 20 -15.23 15.37 -6.92
N LEU A 21 -14.47 16.47 -6.86
CA LEU A 21 -14.91 17.89 -6.90
C LEU A 21 -16.02 18.30 -5.91
N VAL A 22 -16.61 17.33 -5.20
CA VAL A 22 -17.62 17.46 -4.15
C VAL A 22 -17.24 16.57 -2.97
N VAL A 23 -17.45 17.08 -1.76
CA VAL A 23 -17.23 16.35 -0.51
C VAL A 23 -18.42 15.42 -0.30
N THR A 24 -18.20 14.13 -0.49
CA THR A 24 -19.19 13.05 -0.25
C THR A 24 -18.77 12.26 1.00
N GLN A 25 -19.65 11.41 1.53
CA GLN A 25 -19.29 10.52 2.64
C GLN A 25 -18.19 9.50 2.26
N ASP A 26 -17.95 9.29 0.97
CA ASP A 26 -16.93 8.39 0.42
C ASP A 26 -15.70 9.15 -0.12
N VAL A 27 -15.32 10.25 0.53
CA VAL A 27 -14.12 11.01 0.15
C VAL A 27 -12.85 10.14 0.22
N ASP A 28 -12.78 9.19 1.16
CA ASP A 28 -11.62 8.29 1.31
C ASP A 28 -11.48 7.32 0.12
N ALA A 29 -12.58 6.97 -0.57
CA ALA A 29 -12.57 6.06 -1.72
C ALA A 29 -11.78 4.74 -1.50
N GLY A 30 -11.68 4.27 -0.24
CA GLY A 30 -10.98 3.03 0.14
C GLY A 30 -9.48 3.17 0.42
N PHE A 31 -8.87 4.35 0.22
CA PHE A 31 -7.42 4.53 0.35
C PHE A 31 -6.89 4.21 1.76
N GLY A 32 -7.66 4.50 2.81
CA GLY A 32 -7.29 4.17 4.19
C GLY A 32 -7.17 2.66 4.43
N PHE A 33 -8.08 1.86 3.87
CA PHE A 33 -8.06 0.40 4.02
C PHE A 33 -6.91 -0.22 3.21
N ASP A 34 -6.71 0.24 1.98
CA ASP A 34 -5.60 -0.21 1.14
C ASP A 34 -4.24 0.15 1.73
N ALA A 35 -4.13 1.33 2.35
CA ALA A 35 -2.90 1.78 3.00
C ALA A 35 -2.45 0.84 4.14
N ILE A 36 -3.38 0.17 4.81
CA ILE A 36 -3.05 -0.83 5.84
C ILE A 36 -2.32 -2.01 5.19
N THR A 37 -2.84 -2.53 4.08
CA THR A 37 -2.23 -3.65 3.35
C THR A 37 -0.85 -3.26 2.82
N VAL A 38 -0.71 -2.07 2.26
CA VAL A 38 0.56 -1.54 1.76
C VAL A 38 1.58 -1.39 2.89
N ALA A 39 1.17 -0.93 4.06
CA ALA A 39 2.04 -0.83 5.23
C ALA A 39 2.52 -2.21 5.72
N LEU A 40 1.65 -3.22 5.67
CA LEU A 40 2.00 -4.60 6.02
C LEU A 40 2.98 -5.21 5.00
N LEU A 41 2.79 -4.95 3.70
CA LEU A 41 3.74 -5.33 2.66
C LEU A 41 5.12 -4.70 2.90
N GLY A 42 5.17 -3.43 3.29
CA GLY A 42 6.37 -2.69 3.69
C GLY A 42 6.97 -3.12 5.04
N ARG A 43 6.41 -4.15 5.70
CA ARG A 43 6.77 -4.62 7.05
C ARG A 43 6.73 -3.52 8.12
N ALA A 44 5.82 -2.55 7.98
CA ALA A 44 5.74 -1.36 8.82
C ALA A 44 7.04 -0.55 8.92
N SER A 45 7.97 -0.72 7.96
CA SER A 45 9.20 0.06 7.89
C SER A 45 8.98 1.28 6.99
N PRO A 46 9.43 2.49 7.36
CA PRO A 46 9.14 3.70 6.60
C PRO A 46 9.57 3.62 5.13
N THR A 47 10.78 3.11 4.87
CA THR A 47 11.32 2.94 3.52
C THR A 47 10.60 1.82 2.74
N GLY A 48 10.24 0.72 3.42
CA GLY A 48 9.51 -0.38 2.82
C GLY A 48 8.09 0.02 2.41
N THR A 49 7.38 0.80 3.23
CA THR A 49 6.02 1.27 2.95
C THR A 49 6.00 2.24 1.76
N VAL A 50 7.00 3.11 1.62
CA VAL A 50 7.09 4.03 0.47
C VAL A 50 7.27 3.26 -0.84
N LEU A 51 8.20 2.29 -0.87
CA LEU A 51 8.42 1.45 -2.05
C LEU A 51 7.19 0.58 -2.38
N ALA A 52 6.56 0.00 -1.36
CA ALA A 52 5.33 -0.78 -1.51
C ALA A 52 4.17 0.08 -2.06
N GLY A 53 4.01 1.30 -1.54
CA GLY A 53 2.97 2.23 -1.98
C GLY A 53 3.16 2.72 -3.42
N LEU A 54 4.41 2.92 -3.85
CA LEU A 54 4.71 3.27 -5.23
C LEU A 54 4.29 2.15 -6.20
N LEU A 55 4.64 0.90 -5.87
CA LEU A 55 4.27 -0.27 -6.67
C LEU A 55 2.75 -0.47 -6.71
N PHE A 56 2.09 -0.36 -5.55
CA PHE A 56 0.64 -0.49 -5.44
C PHE A 56 -0.08 0.60 -6.26
N GLY A 57 0.37 1.85 -6.17
CA GLY A 57 -0.15 2.95 -6.98
C GLY A 57 0.03 2.72 -8.48
N ALA A 58 1.18 2.18 -8.91
CA ALA A 58 1.43 1.83 -10.31
C ALA A 58 0.45 0.76 -10.82
N PHE A 59 0.19 -0.30 -10.04
CA PHE A 59 -0.79 -1.31 -10.41
C PHE A 59 -2.21 -0.76 -10.46
N ARG A 60 -2.59 0.09 -9.50
CA ARG A 60 -3.91 0.73 -9.49
C ARG A 60 -4.12 1.64 -10.68
N ALA A 61 -3.13 2.44 -11.06
CA ALA A 61 -3.15 3.24 -12.28
C ALA A 61 -3.25 2.37 -13.55
N GLY A 62 -2.52 1.25 -13.59
CA GLY A 62 -2.62 0.27 -14.67
C GLY A 62 -4.03 -0.32 -14.82
N GLY A 63 -4.70 -0.64 -13.70
CA GLY A 63 -6.08 -1.14 -13.69
C GLY A 63 -7.08 -0.13 -14.26
N ILE A 64 -6.92 1.16 -13.93
CA ILE A 64 -7.77 2.24 -14.47
C ILE A 64 -7.57 2.40 -15.99
N VAL A 65 -6.32 2.31 -16.48
CA VAL A 65 -6.03 2.37 -17.91
C VAL A 65 -6.59 1.16 -18.66
N MET A 66 -6.57 -0.04 -18.05
CA MET A 66 -7.18 -1.22 -18.65
C MET A 66 -8.70 -1.10 -18.77
N ALA A 67 -9.36 -0.51 -17.76
CA ALA A 67 -10.80 -0.27 -17.78
C ALA A 67 -11.20 0.78 -18.83
N SER A 68 -10.40 1.82 -19.02
CA SER A 68 -10.70 2.87 -20.00
C SER A 68 -10.49 2.44 -21.45
N GLN A 69 -9.48 1.60 -21.73
CA GLN A 69 -9.17 1.19 -23.12
C GLN A 69 -9.97 -0.01 -23.63
N THR A 70 -10.46 -0.89 -22.74
CA THR A 70 -11.05 -2.18 -23.16
C THR A 70 -12.58 -2.19 -23.10
N HIS A 71 -13.23 -1.05 -22.79
CA HIS A 71 -14.68 -0.97 -22.52
C HIS A 71 -15.18 -1.99 -21.47
N THR A 72 -14.28 -2.42 -20.58
CA THR A 72 -14.60 -3.41 -19.55
C THR A 72 -15.40 -2.74 -18.42
N PRO A 73 -16.53 -3.32 -17.99
CA PRO A 73 -17.29 -2.81 -16.86
C PRO A 73 -16.40 -2.60 -15.62
N SER A 74 -16.65 -1.52 -14.87
CA SER A 74 -15.93 -1.18 -13.63
C SER A 74 -15.91 -2.31 -12.59
N ASP A 75 -16.84 -3.26 -12.72
CA ASP A 75 -16.91 -4.48 -11.92
C ASP A 75 -15.62 -5.29 -11.96
N VAL A 76 -14.91 -5.31 -13.09
CA VAL A 76 -13.64 -6.04 -13.22
C VAL A 76 -12.53 -5.39 -12.39
N VAL A 77 -12.49 -4.06 -12.33
CA VAL A 77 -11.54 -3.33 -11.47
C VAL A 77 -11.86 -3.59 -9.99
N SER A 78 -13.14 -3.53 -9.62
CA SER A 78 -13.60 -3.80 -8.25
C SER A 78 -13.33 -5.23 -7.78
N VAL A 79 -13.20 -6.22 -8.69
CA VAL A 79 -12.80 -7.59 -8.34
C VAL A 79 -11.27 -7.72 -8.30
N ILE A 80 -10.55 -7.07 -9.21
CA ILE A 80 -9.09 -7.15 -9.29
C ILE A 80 -8.39 -6.43 -8.14
N GLU A 81 -8.93 -5.33 -7.64
CA GLU A 81 -8.36 -4.57 -6.52
C GLU A 81 -8.23 -5.45 -5.24
N PRO A 82 -9.29 -6.08 -4.71
CA PRO A 82 -9.18 -6.97 -3.55
C PRO A 82 -8.38 -8.25 -3.83
N VAL A 83 -8.38 -8.77 -5.07
CA VAL A 83 -7.54 -9.92 -5.45
C VAL A 83 -6.05 -9.55 -5.45
N MET A 84 -5.69 -8.38 -5.98
CA MET A 84 -4.32 -7.86 -5.94
C MET A 84 -3.86 -7.66 -4.50
N VAL A 85 -4.69 -7.04 -3.66
CA VAL A 85 -4.46 -6.85 -2.22
C VAL A 85 -4.24 -8.20 -1.53
N LEU A 86 -5.05 -9.22 -1.85
CA LEU A 86 -4.89 -10.58 -1.31
C LEU A 86 -3.53 -11.19 -1.70
N PHE A 87 -3.12 -11.07 -2.96
CA PHE A 87 -1.81 -11.56 -3.43
C PHE A 87 -0.63 -10.81 -2.78
N ILE A 88 -0.76 -9.49 -2.58
CA ILE A 88 0.24 -8.67 -1.89
C ILE A 88 0.36 -9.04 -0.41
N ALA A 89 -0.77 -9.34 0.24
CA ALA A 89 -0.81 -9.75 1.65
C ALA A 89 -0.40 -11.21 1.86
N ALA A 90 -0.49 -12.07 0.84
CA ALA A 90 -0.24 -13.50 0.94
C ALA A 90 1.14 -13.85 1.57
N PRO A 91 2.27 -13.22 1.20
CA PRO A 91 3.56 -13.50 1.84
C PRO A 91 3.58 -13.17 3.34
N ALA A 92 2.92 -12.09 3.75
CA ALA A 92 2.80 -11.71 5.16
C ALA A 92 1.87 -12.69 5.91
N LEU A 93 0.76 -13.07 5.28
CA LEU A 93 -0.21 -14.03 5.80
C LEU A 93 0.43 -15.42 6.00
N ILE A 94 1.16 -15.93 5.00
CA ILE A 94 1.87 -17.21 5.05
C ILE A 94 2.90 -17.20 6.19
N ARG A 95 3.70 -16.13 6.31
CA ARG A 95 4.67 -16.01 7.42
C ARG A 95 3.99 -15.97 8.78
N GLY A 96 2.84 -15.31 8.89
CA GLY A 96 2.03 -15.25 10.11
C GLY A 96 1.48 -16.62 10.51
N ILE A 97 0.87 -17.35 9.57
CA ILE A 97 0.29 -18.68 9.78
C ILE A 97 1.38 -19.69 10.16
N PHE A 98 2.50 -19.71 9.43
CA PHE A 98 3.58 -20.67 9.68
C PHE A 98 4.58 -20.22 10.75
N ARG A 99 4.33 -19.09 11.46
CA ARG A 99 5.22 -18.49 12.49
C ARG A 99 6.70 -18.52 12.08
N LEU A 100 6.99 -18.28 10.80
CA LEU A 100 8.36 -18.26 10.30
C LEU A 100 9.05 -17.01 10.85
N ARG A 101 9.97 -17.20 11.80
CA ARG A 101 10.76 -16.12 12.41
C ARG A 101 11.52 -15.42 11.29
N ALA A 102 11.25 -14.14 11.10
CA ALA A 102 12.10 -13.31 10.26
C ALA A 102 13.53 -13.38 10.82
N ALA A 103 14.48 -13.87 10.03
CA ALA A 103 15.89 -13.79 10.36
C ALA A 103 16.23 -12.30 10.47
N LYS A 104 16.24 -11.80 11.71
CA LYS A 104 16.81 -10.51 12.08
C LYS A 104 18.32 -10.70 12.05
N GLY A 105 18.90 -10.64 10.85
CA GLY A 105 20.33 -10.58 10.61
C GLY A 105 20.62 -9.36 9.75
N GLY A 106 20.43 -8.17 10.32
CA GLY A 106 20.88 -6.95 9.68
C GLY A 106 22.40 -6.89 9.73
N VAL A 107 23.05 -6.45 8.66
CA VAL A 107 24.50 -6.24 8.51
C VAL A 107 25.14 -5.46 9.68
N GLY A 108 24.35 -4.74 10.49
CA GLY A 108 24.79 -4.10 11.74
C GLY A 108 25.18 -5.07 12.88
N ASP A 109 24.69 -6.31 12.90
CA ASP A 109 25.14 -7.32 13.88
C ASP A 109 26.48 -7.94 13.49
N LEU A 110 26.78 -8.01 12.19
CA LEU A 110 28.08 -8.49 11.68
C LEU A 110 29.20 -7.46 11.92
N ALA A 111 28.86 -6.17 11.96
CA ALA A 111 29.81 -5.09 12.24
C ALA A 111 30.18 -4.96 13.73
N LYS A 112 29.43 -5.58 14.64
CA LYS A 112 29.72 -5.54 16.09
C LYS A 112 30.78 -6.56 16.55
N GLY A 113 31.15 -7.52 15.70
CA GLY A 113 32.09 -8.59 16.06
C GLY A 113 33.58 -8.29 15.88
N TRP A 114 33.96 -7.08 15.47
CA TRP A 114 35.35 -6.73 15.09
C TRP A 114 36.08 -5.82 16.09
N GLY A 115 35.52 -5.58 17.29
CA GLY A 115 36.07 -4.58 18.20
C GLY A 115 35.86 -4.80 19.70
N SER A 116 35.70 -6.07 20.16
CA SER A 116 35.93 -6.42 21.57
C SER A 116 37.21 -7.21 21.72
#